data_AF-A0A6A6JH21-F1
#
_entry.id   AF-A0A6A6JH21-F1
#
_cell.length_a   1.000
_cell.length_b   1.000
_cell.length_c   1.000
_cell.angle_alpha   90.00
_cell.angle_beta   90.00
_cell.angle_gamma   90.00
#
_symmetry.space_group_name_H-M   'P 1'
#
loop_
_entity.id
_entity.type
_entity.pdbx_description
1 polymer ?
#
loop_
_entity_poly.entity_id
_entity_poly.type
_entity_poly.pdbx_seq_one_letter_code
_entity_poly.pdbx_strand_id
1 'polypeptide(L)'
;MQLFAAQTRPGGKTTHSLRAGQHLQSKRKRDEDDWDDEHEIDGRSPSLDAVSYSSSHAHKTAQLRVAGLLPENAAEIPPTPFPHAPARTPSHPLNASKLWKGLAELDPPLFAVNATSNSSFVGGVSEPLASRQKHLGLLSAVMHRCLLEGDFHRAGKAWGLILRTHIAGVPIDPRNHGRWGIGAEILLRRGHRPTQSKLDNNANEESSFGEESFSEEGFELAKEYYERLIIQHPHRKHITNVIDELTFYPAMFSLWIYEISEKSARMRRTFEESDQGMDDGITGLEERRAHRSAIIAYELQHARQITARLDQLIVSPPFDKSPDLLQLRGMLALWIGDLILKSDEPHHDNGSWDNLLFDEDLSMESTDPGRERLQRLIDSRREYRQAMDSFVRAQVNGRGLGDVLANTEERILDLSRKIAKFEPE
;
A
#
# COMPACT_ATOMS: atom_id res chain seq x y z
N MET A 1 -7.47 21.80 22.37
CA MET A 1 -7.56 21.14 23.70
C MET A 1 -6.96 19.75 23.60
N GLN A 2 -5.99 19.47 24.47
CA GLN A 2 -5.14 18.28 24.53
C GLN A 2 -5.91 17.09 25.13
N LEU A 3 -6.25 16.05 24.35
CA LEU A 3 -6.89 14.83 24.88
C LEU A 3 -6.46 13.52 24.16
N PHE A 4 -5.25 13.46 23.64
CA PHE A 4 -4.67 12.19 23.16
C PHE A 4 -3.22 12.05 23.65
N ALA A 5 -3.08 11.65 24.90
CA ALA A 5 -1.82 11.14 25.43
C ALA A 5 -2.08 9.81 26.12
N ALA A 6 -1.67 8.71 25.51
CA ALA A 6 -1.47 7.46 26.23
C ALA A 6 -0.03 7.49 26.78
N GLN A 7 0.11 7.67 28.09
CA GLN A 7 1.37 7.44 28.78
C GLN A 7 1.65 5.94 28.81
N THR A 8 2.58 5.46 27.98
CA THR A 8 3.11 4.09 28.09
C THR A 8 4.50 4.13 28.72
N ARG A 9 4.62 3.56 29.92
CA ARG A 9 5.90 3.27 30.61
C ARG A 9 6.80 2.40 29.73
N PRO A 10 8.14 2.51 29.83
CA PRO A 10 9.06 1.64 29.11
C PRO A 10 9.09 0.24 29.76
N GLY A 11 8.55 -0.76 29.08
CA GLY A 11 8.66 -2.18 29.44
C GLY A 11 10.01 -2.74 29.01
N GLY A 12 10.64 -3.51 29.91
CA GLY A 12 12.00 -4.02 29.81
C GLY A 12 12.29 -4.88 28.58
N LYS A 13 13.51 -4.71 28.07
CA LYS A 13 14.11 -5.49 26.99
C LYS A 13 14.33 -6.94 27.47
N THR A 14 13.61 -7.90 26.90
CA THR A 14 13.97 -9.31 26.97
C THR A 14 14.90 -9.64 25.80
N THR A 15 16.11 -10.09 26.11
CA THR A 15 17.15 -10.46 25.15
C THR A 15 16.84 -11.86 24.60
N HIS A 16 16.43 -11.96 23.34
CA HIS A 16 16.42 -13.25 22.63
C HIS A 16 17.85 -13.62 22.22
N SER A 17 18.33 -14.78 22.70
CA SER A 17 19.68 -15.28 22.40
C SER A 17 19.81 -15.80 20.97
N LEU A 18 20.83 -15.31 20.25
CA LEU A 18 21.18 -15.61 18.85
C LEU A 18 21.85 -16.99 18.63
N ARG A 19 21.37 -18.08 19.26
CA ARG A 19 22.04 -19.40 19.19
C ARG A 19 21.27 -20.51 18.48
N ALA A 20 20.07 -20.25 17.97
CA ALA A 20 19.19 -21.29 17.43
C ALA A 20 19.15 -21.37 15.88
N GLY A 21 20.18 -20.89 15.17
CA GLY A 21 20.16 -20.74 13.71
C GLY A 21 21.06 -21.66 12.88
N GLN A 22 21.82 -22.57 13.48
CA GLN A 22 22.90 -23.28 12.77
C GLN A 22 22.66 -24.78 12.57
N HIS A 23 21.45 -25.24 12.26
CA HIS A 23 21.26 -26.59 11.69
C HIS A 23 20.02 -26.67 10.81
N LEU A 24 20.09 -26.12 9.60
CA LEU A 24 19.23 -26.54 8.49
C LEU A 24 20.13 -26.72 7.27
N GLN A 25 20.61 -27.95 7.04
CA GLN A 25 21.26 -28.30 5.78
C GLN A 25 20.21 -28.69 4.74
N SER A 26 20.39 -28.05 3.59
CA SER A 26 19.61 -28.11 2.35
C SER A 26 19.62 -29.51 1.72
N LYS A 27 18.42 -30.04 1.40
CA LYS A 27 18.28 -31.18 0.48
C LYS A 27 17.93 -30.62 -0.91
N ARG A 28 18.89 -30.66 -1.83
CA ARG A 28 18.65 -30.54 -3.28
C ARG A 28 18.34 -31.91 -3.85
N LYS A 29 17.26 -31.98 -4.63
CA LYS A 29 16.76 -33.13 -5.40
C LYS A 29 17.48 -33.14 -6.77
N ARG A 30 17.96 -34.28 -7.24
CA ARG A 30 18.51 -34.45 -8.60
C ARG A 30 17.83 -35.65 -9.25
N ASP A 31 17.26 -35.42 -10.43
CA ASP A 31 16.54 -36.36 -11.29
C ASP A 31 17.50 -37.31 -12.02
N GLU A 32 17.00 -38.49 -12.36
CA GLU A 32 17.63 -39.56 -13.16
C GLU A 32 17.26 -39.42 -14.64
N ASP A 33 18.19 -39.86 -15.51
CA ASP A 33 18.01 -40.63 -16.76
C ASP A 33 18.98 -40.17 -17.85
N ASP A 34 19.90 -41.06 -18.29
CA ASP A 34 19.96 -41.61 -19.67
C ASP A 34 21.23 -42.47 -19.88
N TRP A 35 21.12 -43.49 -20.74
CA TRP A 35 22.01 -44.66 -20.88
C TRP A 35 23.10 -44.55 -21.98
N ASP A 36 23.99 -45.54 -21.98
CA ASP A 36 24.85 -46.10 -23.05
C ASP A 36 26.20 -45.42 -23.39
N ASP A 37 27.32 -46.15 -23.18
CA ASP A 37 28.05 -46.86 -24.24
C ASP A 37 29.27 -47.66 -23.69
N GLU A 38 29.63 -48.73 -24.38
CA GLU A 38 30.64 -49.75 -24.07
C GLU A 38 32.11 -49.25 -24.24
N HIS A 39 33.03 -49.77 -23.41
CA HIS A 39 34.17 -50.60 -23.84
C HIS A 39 35.16 -50.90 -22.70
N GLU A 40 35.60 -52.16 -22.69
CA GLU A 40 36.61 -52.77 -21.83
C GLU A 40 38.00 -52.09 -21.92
N ILE A 41 38.74 -52.02 -20.80
CA ILE A 41 39.95 -52.84 -20.55
C ILE A 41 40.38 -52.71 -19.08
N ASP A 42 40.53 -53.90 -18.52
CA ASP A 42 41.19 -54.41 -17.32
C ASP A 42 42.12 -53.49 -16.48
N GLY A 43 41.86 -53.45 -15.17
CA GLY A 43 42.60 -52.68 -14.17
C GLY A 43 42.17 -53.03 -12.74
N ARG A 44 42.29 -54.31 -12.39
CA ARG A 44 41.96 -54.93 -11.10
C ARG A 44 42.48 -54.17 -9.85
N SER A 45 41.56 -53.67 -9.03
CA SER A 45 41.57 -53.87 -7.56
C SER A 45 40.17 -53.66 -6.95
N PRO A 46 39.82 -54.39 -5.88
CA PRO A 46 38.45 -54.81 -5.62
C PRO A 46 37.72 -53.97 -4.58
N SER A 47 36.40 -54.02 -4.67
CA SER A 47 35.43 -53.71 -3.62
C SER A 47 35.92 -54.18 -2.24
N LEU A 48 36.04 -53.25 -1.30
CA LEU A 48 35.96 -53.58 0.12
C LEU A 48 34.51 -53.44 0.56
N ASP A 49 33.71 -54.43 0.14
CA ASP A 49 32.74 -54.98 1.04
C ASP A 49 33.48 -55.74 2.14
N ALA A 50 32.77 -55.88 3.27
CA ALA A 50 33.13 -56.65 4.45
C ALA A 50 34.02 -55.88 5.45
N VAL A 51 33.85 -56.05 6.76
CA VAL A 51 33.48 -57.27 7.47
C VAL A 51 32.86 -56.83 8.79
N SER A 52 31.69 -57.37 9.15
CA SER A 52 31.34 -57.53 10.57
C SER A 52 32.43 -58.36 11.23
N TYR A 53 33.35 -57.72 11.95
CA TYR A 53 34.41 -58.43 12.66
C TYR A 53 33.83 -59.22 13.83
N SER A 54 33.40 -60.42 13.52
CA SER A 54 33.21 -61.47 14.51
C SER A 54 34.59 -61.92 15.02
N SER A 55 34.78 -61.73 16.32
CA SER A 55 35.60 -62.52 17.26
C SER A 55 37.13 -62.66 17.14
N SER A 56 37.87 -62.08 16.18
CA SER A 56 39.34 -62.33 16.07
C SER A 56 40.29 -61.15 16.37
N HIS A 57 39.81 -59.98 16.79
CA HIS A 57 40.66 -58.79 16.99
C HIS A 57 40.53 -58.06 18.34
N ALA A 58 40.08 -58.73 19.41
CA ALA A 58 39.98 -58.10 20.74
C ALA A 58 41.31 -57.50 21.26
N HIS A 59 42.45 -58.14 21.00
CA HIS A 59 43.76 -57.62 21.41
C HIS A 59 44.22 -56.43 20.57
N LYS A 60 43.90 -56.42 19.28
CA LYS A 60 44.28 -55.35 18.34
C LYS A 60 43.45 -54.10 18.58
N THR A 61 42.15 -54.26 18.90
CA THR A 61 41.29 -53.16 19.34
C THR A 61 41.68 -52.63 20.72
N ALA A 62 42.14 -53.49 21.64
CA ALA A 62 42.68 -53.06 22.93
C ALA A 62 44.00 -52.27 22.80
N GLN A 63 44.91 -52.70 21.91
CA GLN A 63 46.15 -51.95 21.63
C GLN A 63 45.86 -50.58 21.00
N LEU A 64 44.91 -50.51 20.05
CA LEU A 64 44.47 -49.26 19.45
C LEU A 64 43.75 -48.34 20.45
N ARG A 65 43.05 -48.92 21.44
CA ARG A 65 42.44 -48.20 22.57
C ARG A 65 43.50 -47.59 23.50
N VAL A 66 44.56 -48.34 23.84
CA VAL A 66 45.68 -47.84 24.65
C VAL A 66 46.47 -46.76 23.89
N ALA A 67 46.54 -46.87 22.56
CA ALA A 67 47.22 -45.91 21.69
C ALA A 67 46.37 -44.67 21.31
N GLY A 68 45.08 -44.63 21.67
CA GLY A 68 44.18 -43.50 21.37
C GLY A 68 43.79 -43.34 19.88
N LEU A 69 43.99 -44.36 19.05
CA LEU A 69 43.83 -44.31 17.58
C LEU A 69 42.55 -45.02 17.08
N LEU A 70 41.46 -44.97 17.84
CA LEU A 70 40.18 -45.53 17.39
C LEU A 70 39.50 -44.58 16.39
N PRO A 71 38.91 -45.09 15.29
CA PRO A 71 38.11 -44.27 14.36
C PRO A 71 37.02 -43.53 15.14
N GLU A 72 36.92 -42.21 14.95
CA GLU A 72 36.09 -41.29 15.77
C GLU A 72 34.61 -41.70 15.88
N ASN A 73 34.13 -42.54 14.97
CA ASN A 73 32.74 -43.03 14.94
C ASN A 73 32.48 -44.29 15.78
N ALA A 74 33.52 -44.91 16.36
CA ALA A 74 33.44 -46.12 17.16
C ALA A 74 33.86 -45.88 18.63
N ALA A 75 33.86 -44.63 19.09
CA ALA A 75 33.81 -44.37 20.52
C ALA A 75 32.46 -44.91 21.02
N GLU A 76 32.49 -46.03 21.73
CA GLU A 76 31.35 -46.51 22.52
C GLU A 76 31.06 -45.46 23.59
N ILE A 77 30.29 -44.43 23.22
CA ILE A 77 29.82 -43.43 24.16
C ILE A 77 28.96 -44.19 25.16
N PRO A 78 29.25 -44.08 26.48
CA PRO A 78 28.47 -44.77 27.49
C PRO A 78 26.98 -44.47 27.30
N PRO A 79 26.09 -45.47 27.42
CA PRO A 79 24.67 -45.26 27.27
C PRO A 79 24.19 -44.22 28.28
N THR A 80 23.11 -43.50 27.93
CA THR A 80 22.51 -42.46 28.79
C THR A 80 22.42 -42.94 30.25
N PRO A 81 22.88 -42.15 31.24
CA PRO A 81 22.84 -40.69 31.28
C PRO A 81 24.23 -40.03 31.36
N PHE A 82 25.02 -40.08 30.27
CA PHE A 82 26.27 -39.33 30.15
C PHE A 82 26.09 -38.04 29.31
N PRO A 83 26.64 -36.88 29.72
CA PRO A 83 26.28 -35.55 29.20
C PRO A 83 26.70 -35.24 27.75
N HIS A 84 27.44 -36.11 27.07
CA HIS A 84 27.88 -35.91 25.68
C HIS A 84 27.30 -36.92 24.68
N ALA A 85 26.31 -37.72 25.07
CA ALA A 85 25.62 -38.59 24.13
C ALA A 85 24.71 -37.78 23.18
N PRO A 86 24.67 -38.11 21.86
CA PRO A 86 23.81 -37.41 20.91
C PRO A 86 22.34 -37.57 21.31
N ALA A 87 21.61 -36.45 21.41
CA ALA A 87 20.20 -36.44 21.80
C ALA A 87 19.35 -37.20 20.77
N ARG A 88 18.52 -38.16 21.24
CA ARG A 88 17.54 -38.84 20.38
C ARG A 88 16.52 -37.83 19.87
N THR A 89 16.49 -37.56 18.57
CA THR A 89 15.42 -36.79 17.94
C THR A 89 14.15 -37.67 17.84
N PRO A 90 13.03 -37.32 18.50
CA PRO A 90 11.81 -38.12 18.38
C PRO A 90 11.24 -38.01 16.95
N SER A 91 10.94 -39.16 16.34
CA SER A 91 10.46 -39.30 14.95
C SER A 91 9.01 -38.83 14.71
N HIS A 92 8.35 -38.18 15.69
CA HIS A 92 6.95 -37.76 15.57
C HIS A 92 6.83 -36.23 15.54
N PRO A 93 6.01 -35.65 14.64
CA PRO A 93 5.71 -34.22 14.64
C PRO A 93 5.05 -33.87 15.98
N LEU A 94 5.77 -33.10 16.78
CA LEU A 94 5.35 -32.70 18.11
C LEU A 94 4.24 -31.65 17.99
N ASN A 95 3.00 -32.04 18.28
CA ASN A 95 1.93 -31.07 18.50
C ASN A 95 2.27 -30.21 19.72
N ALA A 96 2.19 -28.88 19.58
CA ALA A 96 2.57 -27.92 20.61
C ALA A 96 1.94 -28.26 21.98
N SER A 97 0.67 -28.68 22.01
CA SER A 97 -0.03 -29.10 23.23
C SER A 97 0.63 -30.27 23.98
N LYS A 98 1.19 -31.25 23.26
CA LYS A 98 1.89 -32.39 23.86
C LYS A 98 3.27 -31.98 24.38
N LEU A 99 3.93 -31.03 23.73
CA LEU A 99 5.18 -30.43 24.21
C LEU A 99 4.99 -29.67 25.51
N TRP A 100 3.97 -28.81 25.58
CA TRP A 100 3.65 -28.08 26.81
C TRP A 100 3.37 -29.01 27.97
N LYS A 101 2.64 -30.11 27.72
CA LYS A 101 2.35 -31.12 28.74
C LYS A 101 3.61 -31.87 29.20
N GLY A 102 4.47 -32.27 28.25
CA GLY A 102 5.72 -32.96 28.58
C GLY A 102 6.72 -32.09 29.35
N LEU A 103 6.78 -30.79 29.05
CA LEU A 103 7.63 -29.84 29.79
C LEU A 103 7.14 -29.56 31.21
N ALA A 104 5.82 -29.72 31.44
CA ALA A 104 5.19 -29.57 32.75
C ALA A 104 5.34 -30.81 33.64
N GLU A 105 5.49 -31.99 33.03
CA GLU A 105 5.62 -33.29 33.72
C GLU A 105 7.06 -33.62 34.14
N LEU A 106 8.05 -32.79 33.80
CA LEU A 106 9.45 -32.96 34.21
C LEU A 106 9.65 -32.56 35.69
N ASP A 107 10.55 -33.26 36.39
CA ASP A 107 10.87 -33.02 37.80
C ASP A 107 12.38 -32.74 37.94
N PRO A 108 12.82 -31.49 38.25
CA PRO A 108 12.02 -30.30 38.50
C PRO A 108 11.43 -29.69 37.20
N PRO A 109 10.24 -29.08 37.25
CA PRO A 109 9.55 -28.57 36.08
C PRO A 109 10.28 -27.36 35.49
N LEU A 110 10.85 -27.53 34.29
CA LEU A 110 11.48 -26.45 33.54
C LEU A 110 10.47 -25.44 32.98
N PHE A 111 9.21 -25.88 32.84
CA PHE A 111 8.11 -25.03 32.42
C PHE A 111 7.00 -25.09 33.47
N ALA A 112 6.96 -24.10 34.35
CA ALA A 112 5.80 -23.88 35.20
C ALA A 112 4.64 -23.45 34.30
N VAL A 113 3.78 -24.39 33.91
CA VAL A 113 2.44 -24.08 33.37
C VAL A 113 1.77 -23.02 34.25
N ASN A 114 2.09 -23.06 35.54
CA ASN A 114 1.69 -22.19 36.64
C ASN A 114 2.32 -20.78 36.68
N ALA A 115 3.35 -20.44 35.90
CA ALA A 115 3.70 -19.03 35.69
C ALA A 115 2.75 -18.36 34.66
N THR A 116 2.06 -19.17 33.87
CA THR A 116 0.94 -18.78 33.01
C THR A 116 -0.43 -19.24 33.52
N SER A 117 -0.50 -20.03 34.62
CA SER A 117 -1.77 -20.55 35.17
C SER A 117 -1.99 -20.33 36.67
N ASN A 118 -1.08 -19.71 37.43
CA ASN A 118 -1.37 -19.26 38.80
C ASN A 118 -1.88 -17.80 38.88
N SER A 119 -2.63 -17.38 37.87
CA SER A 119 -3.63 -16.32 38.05
C SER A 119 -5.07 -16.86 37.95
N SER A 120 -5.30 -18.16 38.13
CA SER A 120 -6.65 -18.68 38.40
C SER A 120 -6.97 -18.57 39.89
N PHE A 121 -7.12 -17.33 40.35
CA PHE A 121 -8.10 -17.00 41.37
C PHE A 121 -9.40 -16.68 40.61
N VAL A 122 -10.38 -17.59 40.73
CA VAL A 122 -11.81 -17.42 40.34
C VAL A 122 -12.10 -17.38 38.82
N GLY A 123 -13.18 -18.05 38.42
CA GLY A 123 -13.59 -18.23 37.02
C GLY A 123 -13.78 -16.92 36.24
N GLY A 124 -13.52 -16.97 34.92
CA GLY A 124 -13.88 -15.89 34.00
C GLY A 124 -12.73 -15.29 33.17
N VAL A 125 -11.94 -16.09 32.42
CA VAL A 125 -10.94 -15.56 31.46
C VAL A 125 -11.27 -15.84 29.98
N SER A 126 -12.04 -16.89 29.65
CA SER A 126 -12.62 -17.02 28.30
C SER A 126 -13.85 -16.11 28.12
N GLU A 127 -14.64 -15.87 29.17
CA GLU A 127 -15.78 -14.95 29.13
C GLU A 127 -15.40 -13.49 28.83
N PRO A 128 -14.36 -12.86 29.44
CA PRO A 128 -14.00 -11.49 29.13
C PRO A 128 -13.46 -11.33 27.71
N LEU A 129 -12.78 -12.33 27.16
CA LEU A 129 -12.32 -12.28 25.76
C LEU A 129 -13.50 -12.44 24.80
N ALA A 130 -14.39 -13.40 25.06
CA ALA A 130 -15.60 -13.60 24.27
C ALA A 130 -16.57 -12.42 24.38
N SER A 131 -16.73 -11.81 25.56
CA SER A 131 -17.58 -10.64 25.76
C SER A 131 -16.97 -9.38 25.14
N ARG A 132 -15.64 -9.20 25.19
CA ARG A 132 -14.94 -8.13 24.46
C ARG A 132 -15.04 -8.31 22.94
N GLN A 133 -14.97 -9.54 22.44
CA GLN A 133 -15.20 -9.84 21.03
C GLN A 133 -16.64 -9.56 20.62
N LYS A 134 -17.63 -9.96 21.44
CA LYS A 134 -19.05 -9.60 21.23
C LYS A 134 -19.23 -8.08 21.25
N HIS A 135 -18.60 -7.39 22.21
CA HIS A 135 -18.65 -5.93 22.30
C HIS A 135 -18.01 -5.25 21.09
N LEU A 136 -16.87 -5.74 20.59
CA LEU A 136 -16.28 -5.27 19.34
C LEU A 136 -17.23 -5.50 18.17
N GLY A 137 -17.85 -6.68 18.08
CA GLY A 137 -18.85 -6.99 17.05
C GLY A 137 -20.03 -6.03 17.09
N LEU A 138 -20.56 -5.74 18.27
CA LEU A 138 -21.62 -4.74 18.47
C LEU A 138 -21.15 -3.32 18.09
N LEU A 139 -19.99 -2.87 18.56
CA LEU A 139 -19.46 -1.55 18.24
C LEU A 139 -19.22 -1.39 16.74
N SER A 140 -18.69 -2.42 16.08
CA SER A 140 -18.51 -2.43 14.63
C SER A 140 -19.84 -2.37 13.90
N ALA A 141 -20.85 -3.13 14.35
CA ALA A 141 -22.18 -3.11 13.77
C ALA A 141 -22.88 -1.74 13.95
N VAL A 142 -22.76 -1.13 15.14
CA VAL A 142 -23.28 0.22 15.40
C VAL A 142 -22.57 1.25 14.53
N MET A 143 -21.25 1.17 14.41
CA MET A 143 -20.47 2.05 13.54
C MET A 143 -20.96 1.96 12.09
N HIS A 144 -21.09 0.75 11.52
CA HIS A 144 -21.57 0.58 10.14
C HIS A 144 -23.00 1.06 9.94
N ARG A 145 -23.90 0.85 10.92
CA ARG A 145 -25.26 1.43 10.85
C ARG A 145 -25.23 2.95 10.84
N CYS A 146 -24.45 3.58 11.73
CA CYS A 146 -24.31 5.03 11.73
C CYS A 146 -23.69 5.56 10.43
N LEU A 147 -22.77 4.82 9.79
CA LEU A 147 -22.23 5.20 8.48
C LEU A 147 -23.30 5.15 7.38
N LEU A 148 -24.15 4.11 7.36
CA LEU A 148 -25.27 3.99 6.42
C LEU A 148 -26.36 5.05 6.66
N GLU A 149 -26.54 5.47 7.91
CA GLU A 149 -27.47 6.54 8.30
C GLU A 149 -26.90 7.95 8.03
N GLY A 150 -25.62 8.09 7.68
CA GLY A 150 -24.94 9.38 7.52
C GLY A 150 -24.56 10.08 8.83
N ASP A 151 -24.64 9.37 9.95
CA ASP A 151 -24.40 9.88 11.31
C ASP A 151 -22.91 9.79 11.70
N PHE A 152 -22.05 10.54 11.00
CA PHE A 152 -20.58 10.46 11.13
C PHE A 152 -20.04 10.81 12.52
N HIS A 153 -20.75 11.66 13.28
CA HIS A 153 -20.36 12.00 14.65
C HIS A 153 -20.51 10.81 15.63
N ARG A 154 -21.60 10.03 15.50
CA ARG A 154 -21.81 8.83 16.32
C ARG A 154 -20.88 7.71 15.86
N ALA A 155 -20.69 7.56 14.55
CA ALA A 155 -19.71 6.64 13.98
C ALA A 155 -18.31 6.92 14.51
N GLY A 156 -17.88 8.18 14.56
CA GLY A 156 -16.58 8.57 15.12
C GLY A 156 -16.39 8.26 16.60
N LYS A 157 -17.47 8.34 17.41
CA LYS A 157 -17.43 7.89 18.81
C LYS A 157 -17.29 6.38 18.92
N ALA A 158 -18.06 5.62 18.15
CA ALA A 158 -17.96 4.17 18.10
C ALA A 158 -16.57 3.73 17.63
N TRP A 159 -16.03 4.38 16.60
CA TRP A 159 -14.68 4.16 16.09
C TRP A 159 -13.61 4.44 17.15
N GLY A 160 -13.73 5.55 17.87
CA GLY A 160 -12.85 5.85 18.99
C GLY A 160 -12.92 4.82 20.12
N LEU A 161 -14.09 4.22 20.38
CA LEU A 161 -14.21 3.12 21.35
C LEU A 161 -13.51 1.86 20.82
N ILE A 162 -13.71 1.51 19.54
CA ILE A 162 -13.04 0.38 18.89
C ILE A 162 -11.51 0.50 19.04
N LEU A 163 -10.93 1.66 18.73
CA LEU A 163 -9.48 1.88 18.86
C LEU A 163 -8.94 1.73 20.29
N ARG A 164 -9.79 1.94 21.31
CA ARG A 164 -9.43 1.79 22.73
C ARG A 164 -9.71 0.38 23.26
N THR A 165 -10.44 -0.46 22.54
CA THR A 165 -10.67 -1.84 22.97
C THR A 165 -9.40 -2.68 22.80
N HIS A 166 -9.09 -3.47 23.82
CA HIS A 166 -7.96 -4.40 23.82
C HIS A 166 -8.47 -5.83 23.90
N ILE A 167 -8.14 -6.63 22.88
CA ILE A 167 -8.44 -8.07 22.85
C ILE A 167 -7.15 -8.79 23.22
N ALA A 168 -7.20 -9.60 24.28
CA ALA A 168 -6.04 -10.34 24.77
C ALA A 168 -4.79 -9.46 25.05
N GLY A 169 -4.99 -8.21 25.48
CA GLY A 169 -3.90 -7.27 25.77
C GLY A 169 -3.31 -6.57 24.54
N VAL A 170 -3.72 -6.95 23.33
CA VAL A 170 -3.28 -6.32 22.08
C VAL A 170 -4.31 -5.25 21.66
N PRO A 171 -3.88 -4.00 21.40
CA PRO A 171 -4.78 -3.00 20.84
C PRO A 171 -5.23 -3.42 19.44
N ILE A 172 -6.41 -2.97 19.04
CA ILE A 172 -6.90 -3.23 17.69
C ILE A 172 -6.00 -2.54 16.67
N ASP A 173 -5.49 -3.32 15.72
CA ASP A 173 -4.71 -2.80 14.59
C ASP A 173 -5.66 -2.09 13.60
N PRO A 174 -5.46 -0.77 13.32
CA PRO A 174 -6.28 -0.03 12.35
C PRO A 174 -6.09 -0.52 10.91
N ARG A 175 -5.03 -1.28 10.62
CA ARG A 175 -4.76 -1.82 9.28
C ARG A 175 -5.80 -2.85 8.84
N ASN A 176 -6.25 -3.68 9.76
CA ASN A 176 -7.07 -4.83 9.39
C ASN A 176 -8.48 -4.42 8.95
N HIS A 177 -9.06 -5.18 8.01
CA HIS A 177 -10.45 -5.04 7.54
C HIS A 177 -10.81 -3.68 6.93
N GLY A 178 -9.86 -2.98 6.30
CA GLY A 178 -10.12 -1.68 5.65
C GLY A 178 -10.50 -0.57 6.64
N ARG A 179 -10.25 -0.78 7.93
CA ARG A 179 -10.65 0.16 8.99
C ARG A 179 -9.91 1.49 8.92
N TRP A 180 -8.70 1.49 8.36
CA TRP A 180 -7.95 2.71 8.06
C TRP A 180 -8.72 3.61 7.10
N GLY A 181 -9.35 3.06 6.05
CA GLY A 181 -10.17 3.83 5.10
C GLY A 181 -11.40 4.41 5.77
N ILE A 182 -12.07 3.62 6.61
CA ILE A 182 -13.24 4.06 7.40
C ILE A 182 -12.86 5.20 8.35
N GLY A 183 -11.69 5.11 8.98
CA GLY A 183 -11.18 6.18 9.86
C GLY A 183 -11.00 7.50 9.12
N ALA A 184 -10.45 7.47 7.91
CA ALA A 184 -10.31 8.64 7.06
C ALA A 184 -11.66 9.18 6.59
N GLU A 185 -12.58 8.32 6.19
CA GLU A 185 -13.93 8.70 5.75
C GLU A 185 -14.73 9.39 6.86
N ILE A 186 -14.67 8.85 8.09
CA ILE A 186 -15.31 9.49 9.24
C ILE A 186 -14.74 10.89 9.47
N LEU A 187 -13.43 11.09 9.30
CA LEU A 187 -12.80 12.41 9.47
C LEU A 187 -13.21 13.39 8.37
N LEU A 188 -13.26 12.94 7.11
CA LEU A 188 -13.72 13.75 5.97
C LEU A 188 -15.13 14.28 6.17
N ARG A 189 -16.02 13.42 6.68
CA ARG A 189 -17.44 13.71 6.81
C ARG A 189 -17.83 14.24 8.20
N ARG A 190 -16.88 14.35 9.14
CA ARG A 190 -17.15 14.79 10.53
C ARG A 190 -17.69 16.21 10.64
N GLY A 191 -17.34 17.07 9.70
CA GLY A 191 -17.84 18.45 9.62
C GLY A 191 -19.27 18.57 9.08
N HIS A 192 -19.80 17.50 8.48
CA HIS A 192 -21.17 17.47 7.97
C HIS A 192 -22.11 17.10 9.12
N ARG A 193 -22.74 18.12 9.70
CA ARG A 193 -23.84 17.92 10.61
C ARG A 193 -25.05 17.66 9.73
N PRO A 194 -25.69 16.47 9.77
CA PRO A 194 -26.90 16.25 8.99
C PRO A 194 -27.89 17.33 9.42
N THR A 195 -28.20 18.24 8.50
CA THR A 195 -29.22 19.25 8.69
C THR A 195 -30.51 18.50 8.98
N GLN A 196 -30.95 18.57 10.23
CA GLN A 196 -32.30 18.17 10.65
C GLN A 196 -33.33 19.17 10.08
N SER A 197 -33.28 19.45 8.77
CA SER A 197 -34.21 20.31 8.06
C SER A 197 -35.01 19.56 6.99
N LYS A 198 -35.11 18.22 7.09
CA LYS A 198 -36.13 17.44 6.37
C LYS A 198 -37.50 17.49 7.07
N LEU A 199 -37.94 18.69 7.45
CA LEU A 199 -39.30 18.94 7.93
C LEU A 199 -40.03 20.08 7.23
N ASP A 200 -39.40 20.79 6.29
CA ASP A 200 -40.12 21.75 5.44
C ASP A 200 -40.21 21.23 4.00
N ASN A 201 -41.47 20.97 3.64
CA ASN A 201 -41.92 20.48 2.35
C ASN A 201 -41.49 21.41 1.21
N ASN A 202 -40.75 20.88 0.24
CA ASN A 202 -41.18 20.99 -1.15
C ASN A 202 -40.46 19.97 -2.04
N ALA A 203 -41.27 19.24 -2.79
CA ALA A 203 -40.85 18.25 -3.75
C ALA A 203 -40.05 18.93 -4.89
N ASN A 204 -38.78 18.54 -5.02
CA ASN A 204 -38.13 18.37 -6.31
C ASN A 204 -37.10 17.24 -6.14
N GLU A 205 -37.60 16.03 -6.35
CA GLU A 205 -36.80 14.80 -6.38
C GLU A 205 -36.02 14.74 -7.68
N GLU A 206 -34.87 15.41 -7.78
CA GLU A 206 -33.87 15.12 -8.83
C GLU A 206 -32.49 15.79 -8.59
N SER A 207 -31.91 15.70 -7.39
CA SER A 207 -30.47 16.00 -7.20
C SER A 207 -29.88 15.56 -5.84
N SER A 208 -30.37 14.49 -5.23
CA SER A 208 -29.94 14.10 -3.87
C SER A 208 -28.54 13.44 -3.77
N PHE A 209 -27.68 13.58 -4.79
CA PHE A 209 -26.26 13.21 -4.78
C PHE A 209 -25.31 14.42 -4.73
N GLY A 210 -25.84 15.65 -4.63
CA GLY A 210 -25.05 16.89 -4.71
C GLY A 210 -24.58 17.52 -3.38
N GLU A 211 -25.07 17.05 -2.23
CA GLU A 211 -24.86 17.69 -0.91
C GLU A 211 -23.76 17.03 -0.04
N GLU A 212 -22.99 16.09 -0.57
CA GLU A 212 -21.84 15.52 0.15
C GLU A 212 -20.58 16.35 -0.04
N SER A 213 -20.69 17.66 0.20
CA SER A 213 -19.53 18.54 0.15
C SER A 213 -18.59 18.22 1.31
N PHE A 214 -17.39 17.69 1.02
CA PHE A 214 -16.35 17.57 2.04
C PHE A 214 -15.96 18.96 2.56
N SER A 215 -15.75 19.02 3.88
CA SER A 215 -15.23 20.21 4.55
C SER A 215 -13.72 20.25 4.35
N GLU A 216 -13.17 21.43 4.06
CA GLU A 216 -11.72 21.63 3.92
C GLU A 216 -10.95 21.24 5.20
N GLU A 217 -11.54 21.49 6.38
CA GLU A 217 -10.99 21.02 7.65
C GLU A 217 -11.01 19.48 7.74
N GLY A 218 -12.08 18.85 7.25
CA GLY A 218 -12.20 17.39 7.19
C GLY A 218 -11.15 16.76 6.28
N PHE A 219 -10.85 17.40 5.15
CA PHE A 219 -9.78 16.98 4.24
C PHE A 219 -8.41 17.03 4.89
N GLU A 220 -8.03 18.14 5.53
CA GLU A 220 -6.72 18.25 6.17
C GLU A 220 -6.59 17.26 7.34
N LEU A 221 -7.64 17.06 8.13
CA LEU A 221 -7.66 16.05 9.19
C LEU A 221 -7.50 14.62 8.65
N ALA A 222 -8.12 14.30 7.51
CA ALA A 222 -7.98 12.99 6.87
C ALA A 222 -6.57 12.80 6.28
N LYS A 223 -5.98 13.85 5.71
CA LYS A 223 -4.60 13.85 5.23
C LYS A 223 -3.61 13.64 6.38
N GLU A 224 -3.75 14.39 7.49
CA GLU A 224 -2.95 14.17 8.70
C GLU A 224 -3.09 12.74 9.24
N TYR A 225 -4.30 12.16 9.16
CA TYR A 225 -4.55 10.79 9.58
C TYR A 225 -3.77 9.78 8.73
N TYR A 226 -3.77 9.92 7.40
CA TYR A 226 -2.95 9.10 6.52
C TYR A 226 -1.45 9.30 6.77
N GLU A 227 -0.99 10.54 6.94
CA GLU A 227 0.42 10.83 7.25
C GLU A 227 0.86 10.17 8.57
N ARG A 228 0.00 10.17 9.59
CA ARG A 228 0.26 9.44 10.84
C ARG A 228 0.33 7.93 10.64
N LEU A 229 -0.57 7.36 9.83
CA LEU A 229 -0.55 5.92 9.53
C LEU A 229 0.73 5.51 8.78
N ILE A 230 1.18 6.32 7.83
CA ILE A 230 2.42 6.11 7.08
C ILE A 230 3.60 6.05 8.05
N ILE A 231 3.74 7.04 8.94
CA ILE A 231 4.83 7.07 9.94
C ILE A 231 4.75 5.88 10.91
N GLN A 232 3.55 5.47 11.31
CA GLN A 232 3.35 4.38 12.27
C GLN A 232 3.58 2.99 11.68
N HIS A 233 3.33 2.82 10.38
CA HIS A 233 3.42 1.53 9.72
C HIS A 233 4.36 1.54 8.50
N PRO A 234 5.69 1.72 8.71
CA PRO A 234 6.65 1.69 7.62
C PRO A 234 6.72 0.34 6.92
N HIS A 235 7.02 0.36 5.62
CA HIS A 235 7.10 -0.85 4.81
C HIS A 235 8.20 -1.81 5.32
N ARG A 236 7.83 -3.06 5.58
CA ARG A 236 8.75 -4.10 6.10
C ARG A 236 8.90 -5.25 5.11
N LYS A 237 10.04 -5.31 4.42
CA LYS A 237 10.37 -6.32 3.38
C LYS A 237 10.18 -7.79 3.79
N HIS A 238 10.20 -8.12 5.08
CA HIS A 238 10.14 -9.49 5.57
C HIS A 238 8.72 -9.99 5.89
N ILE A 239 7.71 -9.11 5.86
CA ILE A 239 6.32 -9.49 6.09
C ILE A 239 5.53 -9.19 4.82
N THR A 240 5.27 -10.23 4.04
CA THR A 240 4.43 -10.16 2.85
C THR A 240 2.95 -10.09 3.27
N ASN A 241 2.14 -9.28 2.58
CA ASN A 241 0.68 -9.11 2.79
C ASN A 241 0.22 -8.26 3.99
N VAL A 242 1.08 -7.39 4.53
CA VAL A 242 0.62 -6.38 5.50
C VAL A 242 0.32 -5.07 4.77
N ILE A 243 -0.72 -4.39 5.23
CA ILE A 243 -1.09 -3.05 4.78
C ILE A 243 -0.01 -2.09 5.28
N ASP A 244 0.80 -1.62 4.34
CA ASP A 244 1.98 -0.80 4.58
C ASP A 244 1.82 0.59 3.93
N GLU A 245 2.82 1.46 4.06
CA GLU A 245 2.91 2.76 3.38
C GLU A 245 2.51 2.71 1.90
N LEU A 246 2.89 1.65 1.19
CA LEU A 246 2.56 1.43 -0.22
C LEU A 246 1.06 1.41 -0.51
N THR A 247 0.23 1.11 0.49
CA THR A 247 -1.23 1.09 0.39
C THR A 247 -1.85 2.42 0.82
N PHE A 248 -1.23 3.11 1.78
CA PHE A 248 -1.72 4.39 2.29
C PHE A 248 -1.44 5.55 1.34
N TYR A 249 -0.28 5.58 0.69
CA TYR A 249 0.07 6.67 -0.24
C TYR A 249 -0.91 6.78 -1.42
N PRO A 250 -1.23 5.69 -2.16
CA PRO A 250 -2.22 5.76 -3.23
C PRO A 250 -3.58 6.28 -2.76
N ALA A 251 -4.05 5.83 -1.58
CA ALA A 251 -5.31 6.27 -1.02
C ALA A 251 -5.31 7.75 -0.61
N MET A 252 -4.22 8.23 -0.04
CA MET A 252 -4.05 9.64 0.32
C MET A 252 -4.02 10.53 -0.94
N PHE A 253 -3.29 10.12 -1.98
CA PHE A 253 -3.22 10.85 -3.25
C PHE A 253 -4.55 10.82 -4.01
N SER A 254 -5.26 9.69 -4.03
CA SER A 254 -6.59 9.61 -4.66
C SER A 254 -7.58 10.54 -3.96
N LEU A 255 -7.52 10.63 -2.63
CA LEU A 255 -8.35 11.56 -1.88
C LEU A 255 -8.03 13.02 -2.21
N TRP A 256 -6.74 13.36 -2.34
CA TRP A 256 -6.33 14.70 -2.74
C TRP A 256 -6.77 15.06 -4.16
N ILE A 257 -6.64 14.14 -5.11
CA ILE A 257 -7.14 14.31 -6.48
C ILE A 257 -8.66 14.52 -6.47
N TYR A 258 -9.39 13.73 -5.68
CA TYR A 258 -10.83 13.85 -5.54
C TYR A 258 -11.22 15.24 -5.03
N GLU A 259 -10.61 15.74 -3.95
CA GLU A 259 -10.89 17.07 -3.39
C GLU A 259 -10.71 18.18 -4.43
N ILE A 260 -9.65 18.11 -5.26
CA ILE A 260 -9.41 19.10 -6.33
C ILE A 260 -10.48 18.98 -7.41
N SER A 261 -10.83 17.75 -7.81
CA SER A 261 -11.87 17.50 -8.81
C SER A 261 -13.24 18.00 -8.33
N GLU A 262 -13.50 17.89 -7.03
CA GLU A 262 -14.74 18.34 -6.43
C GLU A 262 -14.77 19.87 -6.33
N LYS A 263 -13.71 20.50 -5.79
CA LYS A 263 -13.60 21.97 -5.74
C LYS A 263 -13.73 22.59 -7.13
N SER A 264 -13.08 22.00 -8.13
CA SER A 264 -13.20 22.48 -9.52
C SER A 264 -14.59 22.25 -10.13
N ALA A 265 -15.25 21.12 -9.82
CA ALA A 265 -16.65 20.92 -10.20
C ALA A 265 -17.59 21.93 -9.54
N ARG A 266 -17.35 22.29 -8.26
CA ARG A 266 -18.12 23.33 -7.57
C ARG A 266 -17.92 24.70 -8.22
N MET A 267 -16.68 25.08 -8.54
CA MET A 267 -16.40 26.33 -9.26
C MET A 267 -17.10 26.38 -10.62
N ARG A 268 -17.19 25.25 -11.34
CA ARG A 268 -17.95 25.16 -12.60
C ARG A 268 -19.45 25.39 -12.38
N ARG A 269 -20.05 24.75 -11.37
CA ARG A 269 -21.49 24.93 -11.04
C ARG A 269 -21.83 26.36 -10.63
N THR A 270 -21.03 26.96 -9.74
CA THR A 270 -21.26 28.36 -9.33
C THR A 270 -21.18 29.32 -10.50
N PHE A 271 -20.33 29.01 -11.48
CA PHE A 271 -20.23 29.77 -12.71
C PHE A 271 -21.43 29.55 -13.61
N GLU A 272 -21.87 28.31 -13.82
CA GLU A 272 -23.07 27.99 -14.60
C GLU A 272 -24.34 28.66 -14.02
N GLU A 273 -24.44 28.77 -12.69
CA GLU A 273 -25.52 29.50 -12.01
C GLU A 273 -25.40 31.02 -12.22
N SER A 274 -24.18 31.56 -12.20
CA SER A 274 -23.91 32.99 -12.50
C SER A 274 -24.14 33.33 -13.97
N ASP A 275 -23.85 32.41 -14.88
CA ASP A 275 -23.89 32.61 -16.34
C ASP A 275 -25.33 32.66 -16.87
N GLN A 276 -26.30 32.03 -16.17
CA GLN A 276 -27.73 32.07 -16.50
C GLN A 276 -28.35 33.49 -16.51
N GLY A 277 -27.66 34.49 -15.96
CA GLY A 277 -28.07 35.90 -15.99
C GLY A 277 -27.17 36.81 -16.83
N MET A 278 -26.18 36.27 -17.55
CA MET A 278 -25.16 37.05 -18.25
C MET A 278 -25.52 37.31 -19.72
N ASP A 279 -25.24 38.53 -20.20
CA ASP A 279 -25.43 38.91 -21.61
C ASP A 279 -24.39 38.23 -22.51
N ASP A 280 -24.83 37.67 -23.65
CA ASP A 280 -23.99 36.94 -24.63
C ASP A 280 -23.08 37.87 -25.47
N GLY A 281 -22.95 39.13 -25.07
CA GLY A 281 -22.02 40.10 -25.66
C GLY A 281 -20.55 39.70 -25.49
N ILE A 282 -19.67 40.45 -26.16
CA ILE A 282 -18.20 40.24 -26.15
C ILE A 282 -17.65 40.19 -24.72
N THR A 283 -18.15 41.04 -23.83
CA THR A 283 -17.74 41.11 -22.42
C THR A 283 -18.10 39.83 -21.65
N GLY A 284 -19.30 39.26 -21.86
CA GLY A 284 -19.68 37.99 -21.24
C GLY A 284 -18.83 36.81 -21.73
N LEU A 285 -18.45 36.81 -23.01
CA LEU A 285 -17.57 35.80 -23.59
C LEU A 285 -16.14 35.87 -23.01
N GLU A 286 -15.61 37.07 -22.78
CA GLU A 286 -14.32 37.29 -22.11
C GLU A 286 -14.33 36.83 -20.65
N GLU A 287 -15.40 37.13 -19.91
CA GLU A 287 -15.57 36.68 -18.52
C GLU A 287 -15.66 35.14 -18.43
N ARG A 288 -16.39 34.48 -19.34
CA ARG A 288 -16.42 33.01 -19.46
C ARG A 288 -15.03 32.43 -19.69
N ARG A 289 -14.24 33.02 -20.58
CA ARG A 289 -12.86 32.59 -20.85
C ARG A 289 -11.97 32.78 -19.64
N ALA A 290 -12.03 33.95 -19.01
CA ALA A 290 -11.26 34.26 -17.81
C ALA A 290 -11.58 33.27 -16.68
N HIS A 291 -12.86 32.98 -16.45
CA HIS A 291 -13.29 32.04 -15.43
C HIS A 291 -12.80 30.61 -15.70
N ARG A 292 -12.97 30.12 -16.95
CA ARG A 292 -12.43 28.80 -17.34
C ARG A 292 -10.91 28.73 -17.17
N SER A 293 -10.20 29.78 -17.58
CA SER A 293 -8.75 29.86 -17.41
C SER A 293 -8.33 29.82 -15.95
N ALA A 294 -9.12 30.45 -15.05
CA ALA A 294 -8.88 30.44 -13.62
C ALA A 294 -9.09 29.05 -13.01
N ILE A 295 -10.15 28.32 -13.41
CA ILE A 295 -10.37 26.93 -12.99
C ILE A 295 -9.22 26.03 -13.46
N ILE A 296 -8.82 26.14 -14.73
CA ILE A 296 -7.73 25.34 -15.29
C ILE A 296 -6.41 25.66 -14.57
N ALA A 297 -6.13 26.94 -14.31
CA ALA A 297 -4.94 27.35 -13.57
C ALA A 297 -4.92 26.78 -12.14
N TYR A 298 -6.07 26.78 -11.47
CA TYR A 298 -6.24 26.16 -10.14
C TYR A 298 -5.97 24.65 -10.17
N GLU A 299 -6.62 23.92 -11.08
CA GLU A 299 -6.42 22.47 -11.23
C GLU A 299 -4.96 22.15 -11.55
N LEU A 300 -4.36 22.89 -12.48
CA LEU A 300 -2.98 22.70 -12.92
C LEU A 300 -1.97 22.98 -11.80
N GLN A 301 -2.18 24.03 -11.01
CA GLN A 301 -1.33 24.35 -9.85
C GLN A 301 -1.34 23.20 -8.84
N HIS A 302 -2.51 22.69 -8.49
CA HIS A 302 -2.63 21.61 -7.51
C HIS A 302 -2.16 20.26 -8.06
N ALA A 303 -2.43 19.94 -9.33
CA ALA A 303 -1.90 18.74 -9.97
C ALA A 303 -0.35 18.74 -9.97
N ARG A 304 0.29 19.88 -10.19
CA ARG A 304 1.75 20.03 -10.07
C ARG A 304 2.25 19.83 -8.64
N GLN A 305 1.52 20.32 -7.63
CA GLN A 305 1.88 20.10 -6.22
C GLN A 305 1.84 18.61 -5.85
N ILE A 306 0.78 17.91 -6.27
CA ILE A 306 0.66 16.45 -6.05
C ILE A 306 1.82 15.73 -6.73
N THR A 307 2.07 16.07 -8.00
CA THR A 307 3.12 15.45 -8.82
C THR A 307 4.50 15.64 -8.19
N ALA A 308 4.83 16.85 -7.73
CA ALA A 308 6.09 17.14 -7.06
C ALA A 308 6.28 16.32 -5.77
N ARG A 309 5.22 16.18 -4.97
CA ARG A 309 5.26 15.34 -3.75
C ARG A 309 5.41 13.86 -4.11
N LEU A 310 4.75 13.40 -5.17
CA LEU A 310 4.80 12.02 -5.61
C LEU A 310 6.17 11.66 -6.21
N ASP A 311 6.78 12.58 -6.97
CA ASP A 311 8.15 12.45 -7.51
C ASP A 311 9.19 12.31 -6.40
N GLN A 312 9.07 13.10 -5.32
CA GLN A 312 9.95 12.97 -4.15
C GLN A 312 9.88 11.58 -3.51
N LEU A 313 8.70 10.94 -3.53
CA LEU A 313 8.52 9.61 -2.95
C LEU A 313 9.07 8.51 -3.86
N ILE A 314 8.74 8.56 -5.16
CA ILE A 314 9.11 7.52 -6.15
C ILE A 314 10.63 7.33 -6.28
N VAL A 315 11.43 8.39 -6.06
CA VAL A 315 12.90 8.30 -6.13
C VAL A 315 13.48 7.31 -5.11
N SER A 316 12.78 7.07 -3.99
CA SER A 316 13.27 6.22 -2.91
C SER A 316 12.73 4.78 -2.96
N PRO A 317 13.57 3.74 -2.81
CA PRO A 317 13.08 2.38 -2.59
C PRO A 317 12.32 2.30 -1.25
N PRO A 318 11.15 1.63 -1.16
CA PRO A 318 10.56 0.68 -2.11
C PRO A 318 9.57 1.29 -3.14
N PHE A 319 9.28 2.58 -3.07
CA PHE A 319 8.22 3.24 -3.86
C PHE A 319 8.49 3.22 -5.37
N ASP A 320 9.78 3.25 -5.75
CA ASP A 320 10.29 3.15 -7.12
C ASP A 320 9.71 1.96 -7.93
N LYS A 321 9.38 0.86 -7.24
CA LYS A 321 8.88 -0.38 -7.86
C LYS A 321 7.39 -0.60 -7.65
N SER A 322 6.71 0.31 -6.95
CA SER A 322 5.31 0.11 -6.63
C SER A 322 4.44 0.40 -7.86
N PRO A 323 3.69 -0.59 -8.37
CA PRO A 323 2.91 -0.41 -9.59
C PRO A 323 1.86 0.69 -9.46
N ASP A 324 1.23 0.81 -8.29
CA ASP A 324 0.12 1.73 -8.06
C ASP A 324 0.57 3.20 -8.03
N LEU A 325 1.72 3.50 -7.41
CA LEU A 325 2.25 4.87 -7.42
C LEU A 325 2.77 5.27 -8.80
N LEU A 326 3.39 4.33 -9.54
CA LEU A 326 3.83 4.58 -10.92
C LEU A 326 2.65 4.83 -11.85
N GLN A 327 1.58 4.05 -11.71
CA GLN A 327 0.34 4.28 -12.45
C GLN A 327 -0.25 5.65 -12.11
N LEU A 328 -0.35 6.00 -10.82
CA LEU A 328 -0.84 7.32 -10.39
C LEU A 328 0.03 8.45 -10.96
N ARG A 329 1.36 8.30 -10.97
CA ARG A 329 2.26 9.29 -11.59
C ARG A 329 1.97 9.48 -13.08
N GLY A 330 1.78 8.38 -13.80
CA GLY A 330 1.46 8.43 -15.23
C GLY A 330 0.10 9.08 -15.50
N MET A 331 -0.91 8.74 -14.70
CA MET A 331 -2.25 9.34 -14.81
C MET A 331 -2.24 10.84 -14.51
N LEU A 332 -1.49 11.29 -13.49
CA LEU A 332 -1.32 12.71 -13.19
C LEU A 332 -0.61 13.46 -14.32
N ALA A 333 0.39 12.84 -14.96
CA ALA A 333 1.09 13.42 -16.10
C ALA A 333 0.14 13.61 -17.30
N LEU A 334 -0.73 12.63 -17.58
CA LEU A 334 -1.78 12.79 -18.59
C LEU A 334 -2.73 13.92 -18.25
N TRP A 335 -3.18 13.98 -16.99
CA TRP A 335 -4.09 15.03 -16.54
C TRP A 335 -3.46 16.43 -16.70
N ILE A 336 -2.21 16.61 -16.31
CA ILE A 336 -1.48 17.88 -16.51
C ILE A 336 -1.33 18.19 -18.01
N GLY A 337 -0.96 17.19 -18.82
CA GLY A 337 -0.83 17.33 -20.26
C GLY A 337 -2.12 17.82 -20.92
N ASP A 338 -3.27 17.29 -20.48
CA ASP A 338 -4.60 17.70 -20.94
C ASP A 338 -4.98 19.09 -20.46
N LEU A 339 -4.68 19.45 -19.21
CA LEU A 339 -4.96 20.79 -18.68
C LEU A 339 -4.17 21.87 -19.42
N ILE A 340 -2.91 21.58 -19.79
CA ILE A 340 -2.09 22.49 -20.61
C ILE A 340 -2.76 22.73 -21.97
N LEU A 341 -3.31 21.68 -22.61
CA LEU A 341 -3.99 21.83 -23.90
C LEU A 341 -5.33 22.56 -23.78
N LYS A 342 -6.11 22.28 -22.74
CA LYS A 342 -7.41 22.93 -22.50
C LYS A 342 -7.30 24.43 -22.24
N SER A 343 -6.16 24.91 -21.74
CA SER A 343 -5.93 26.35 -21.59
C SER A 343 -5.89 27.12 -22.92
N ASP A 344 -5.78 26.42 -24.05
CA ASP A 344 -5.66 26.97 -25.41
C ASP A 344 -6.94 26.87 -26.24
N GLU A 345 -8.05 26.27 -25.77
CA GLU A 345 -9.26 26.15 -26.60
C GLU A 345 -10.06 27.47 -26.66
N PRO A 346 -9.99 28.27 -27.76
CA PRO A 346 -11.06 29.21 -28.05
C PRO A 346 -12.31 28.37 -28.32
N HIS A 347 -13.42 28.77 -27.71
CA HIS A 347 -14.74 28.21 -28.00
C HIS A 347 -15.01 28.39 -29.51
N HIS A 348 -14.72 27.37 -30.31
CA HIS A 348 -15.41 27.20 -31.58
C HIS A 348 -16.73 26.56 -31.22
N ASP A 349 -17.71 27.42 -30.98
CA ASP A 349 -19.08 26.99 -31.14
C ASP A 349 -19.22 26.46 -32.58
N ASN A 350 -19.96 25.37 -32.70
CA ASN A 350 -19.99 24.53 -33.88
C ASN A 350 -20.81 25.22 -34.97
N GLY A 351 -20.25 26.25 -35.60
CA GLY A 351 -20.90 27.02 -36.66
C GLY A 351 -20.12 28.29 -37.01
N SER A 352 -19.46 28.26 -38.18
CA SER A 352 -18.84 29.40 -38.88
C SER A 352 -17.31 29.47 -38.76
N TRP A 353 -16.65 28.69 -39.59
CA TRP A 353 -15.24 28.88 -39.99
C TRP A 353 -15.10 29.86 -41.16
N ASP A 354 -16.09 30.74 -41.41
CA ASP A 354 -16.15 31.50 -42.67
C ASP A 354 -16.00 33.03 -42.52
N ASN A 355 -15.70 33.58 -41.32
CA ASN A 355 -15.81 35.04 -41.17
C ASN A 355 -14.79 35.79 -40.31
N LEU A 356 -13.55 35.29 -40.16
CA LEU A 356 -12.47 36.10 -39.56
C LEU A 356 -11.16 36.01 -40.36
N LEU A 357 -11.25 36.17 -41.68
CA LEU A 357 -10.07 36.41 -42.53
C LEU A 357 -9.81 37.90 -42.81
N PHE A 358 -10.48 38.82 -42.12
CA PHE A 358 -10.23 40.25 -42.23
C PHE A 358 -10.47 40.93 -40.88
N ASP A 359 -9.41 41.08 -40.09
CA ASP A 359 -9.13 42.36 -39.42
C ASP A 359 -7.64 42.39 -39.06
N GLU A 360 -6.89 42.90 -40.03
CA GLU A 360 -5.55 43.44 -39.88
C GLU A 360 -5.72 44.80 -39.19
N ASP A 361 -4.94 45.04 -38.13
CA ASP A 361 -4.92 46.23 -37.26
C ASP A 361 -5.91 46.25 -36.09
N LEU A 362 -5.41 45.92 -34.88
CA LEU A 362 -5.41 46.83 -33.71
C LEU A 362 -4.74 46.19 -32.46
N SER A 363 -3.76 46.94 -31.92
CA SER A 363 -3.15 46.84 -30.57
C SER A 363 -1.99 45.84 -30.31
N MET A 364 -0.82 46.31 -30.71
CA MET A 364 0.50 46.25 -30.07
C MET A 364 0.52 46.01 -28.53
N GLU A 365 0.56 44.74 -28.12
CA GLU A 365 1.34 44.22 -26.97
C GLU A 365 1.41 42.67 -27.04
N SER A 366 1.93 42.13 -28.15
CA SER A 366 1.86 40.68 -28.41
C SER A 366 3.16 39.95 -28.07
N THR A 367 3.14 39.14 -27.01
CA THR A 367 3.83 37.86 -27.08
C THR A 367 3.31 37.16 -28.34
N ASP A 368 4.18 36.73 -29.25
CA ASP A 368 3.79 36.00 -30.46
C ASP A 368 2.82 34.86 -30.06
N PRO A 369 1.50 34.93 -30.39
CA PRO A 369 0.53 33.93 -29.93
C PRO A 369 0.88 32.53 -30.43
N GLY A 370 1.58 32.45 -31.58
CA GLY A 370 2.14 31.20 -32.11
C GLY A 370 3.27 30.61 -31.26
N ARG A 371 4.14 31.45 -30.66
CA ARG A 371 5.25 30.97 -29.81
C ARG A 371 4.75 30.42 -28.49
N GLU A 372 3.79 31.09 -27.86
CA GLU A 372 3.18 30.59 -26.63
C GLU A 372 2.44 29.27 -26.87
N ARG A 373 1.71 29.18 -27.98
CA ARG A 373 1.01 27.94 -28.38
C ARG A 373 1.98 26.79 -28.64
N LEU A 374 3.08 27.05 -29.35
CA LEU A 374 4.16 26.09 -29.56
C LEU A 374 4.77 25.62 -28.23
N GLN A 375 5.07 26.55 -27.32
CA GLN A 375 5.60 26.22 -26.00
C GLN A 375 4.66 25.31 -25.21
N ARG A 376 3.36 25.58 -25.22
CA ARG A 376 2.34 24.73 -24.56
C ARG A 376 2.27 23.34 -25.18
N LEU A 377 2.34 23.21 -26.51
CA LEU A 377 2.38 21.90 -27.17
C LEU A 377 3.64 21.11 -26.78
N ILE A 378 4.79 21.78 -26.69
CA ILE A 378 6.05 21.16 -26.24
C ILE A 378 5.94 20.71 -24.79
N ASP A 379 5.41 21.57 -23.91
CA ASP A 379 5.21 21.27 -22.50
C ASP A 379 4.24 20.10 -22.31
N SER A 380 3.08 20.12 -22.98
CA SER A 380 2.12 19.00 -22.96
C SER A 380 2.78 17.71 -23.44
N ARG A 381 3.49 17.72 -24.58
CA ARG A 381 4.22 16.54 -25.08
C ARG A 381 5.24 16.01 -24.08
N ARG A 382 5.93 16.89 -23.36
CA ARG A 382 6.86 16.49 -22.29
C ARG A 382 6.13 15.72 -21.19
N GLU A 383 4.99 16.20 -20.73
CA GLU A 383 4.19 15.52 -19.70
C GLU A 383 3.68 14.17 -20.19
N TYR A 384 3.20 14.08 -21.43
CA TYR A 384 2.79 12.81 -22.05
C TYR A 384 3.93 11.78 -22.14
N ARG A 385 5.16 12.22 -22.43
CA ARG A 385 6.33 11.32 -22.39
C ARG A 385 6.65 10.84 -20.97
N GLN A 386 6.58 11.71 -19.97
CA GLN A 386 6.72 11.31 -18.57
C GLN A 386 5.64 10.30 -18.14
N ALA A 387 4.42 10.45 -18.68
CA ALA A 387 3.34 9.51 -18.47
C ALA A 387 3.71 8.12 -19.00
N MET A 388 4.18 8.07 -20.25
CA MET A 388 4.61 6.84 -20.92
C MET A 388 5.72 6.13 -20.14
N ASP A 389 6.77 6.86 -19.73
CA ASP A 389 7.88 6.30 -18.95
C ASP A 389 7.39 5.68 -17.63
N SER A 390 6.44 6.35 -16.95
CA SER A 390 5.84 5.86 -15.70
C SER A 390 5.00 4.61 -15.92
N PHE A 391 4.23 4.54 -17.00
CA PHE A 391 3.41 3.38 -17.35
C PHE A 391 4.24 2.18 -17.78
N VAL A 392 5.31 2.37 -18.55
CA VAL A 392 6.26 1.30 -18.92
C VAL A 392 6.88 0.70 -17.66
N ARG A 393 7.31 1.55 -16.71
CA ARG A 393 7.82 1.09 -15.41
C ARG A 393 6.75 0.34 -14.60
N ALA A 394 5.51 0.81 -14.61
CA ALA A 394 4.40 0.12 -13.94
C ALA A 394 4.12 -1.26 -14.57
N GLN A 395 4.24 -1.37 -15.90
CA GLN A 395 4.05 -2.62 -16.64
C GLN A 395 5.11 -3.65 -16.29
N VAL A 396 6.37 -3.25 -16.21
CA VAL A 396 7.47 -4.11 -15.77
C VAL A 396 7.22 -4.66 -14.35
N ASN A 397 6.56 -3.87 -13.50
CA ASN A 397 6.22 -4.27 -12.13
C ASN A 397 4.86 -4.99 -12.00
N GLY A 398 4.27 -5.45 -13.12
CA GLY A 398 3.13 -6.37 -13.13
C GLY A 398 1.74 -5.75 -13.28
N ARG A 399 1.61 -4.50 -13.77
CA ARG A 399 0.31 -3.91 -14.16
C ARG A 399 0.06 -4.04 -15.67
N GLY A 400 -1.14 -4.51 -16.05
CA GLY A 400 -1.56 -4.52 -17.45
C GLY A 400 -2.07 -3.14 -17.87
N LEU A 401 -1.24 -2.34 -18.56
CA LEU A 401 -1.57 -0.99 -19.03
C LEU A 401 -1.46 -0.83 -20.55
N GLY A 402 -1.62 -1.93 -21.31
CA GLY A 402 -1.39 -1.95 -22.76
C GLY A 402 -2.22 -0.93 -23.54
N ASP A 403 -3.53 -0.86 -23.28
CA ASP A 403 -4.44 0.04 -24.00
C ASP A 403 -4.14 1.51 -23.70
N VAL A 404 -3.83 1.82 -22.43
CA VAL A 404 -3.46 3.17 -21.99
C VAL A 404 -2.16 3.60 -22.68
N LEU A 405 -1.16 2.71 -22.74
CA LEU A 405 0.10 2.97 -23.42
C LEU A 405 -0.10 3.31 -24.91
N ALA A 406 -0.88 2.49 -25.63
CA ALA A 406 -1.16 2.72 -27.04
C ALA A 406 -1.85 4.09 -27.27
N ASN A 407 -2.86 4.42 -26.45
CA ASN A 407 -3.53 5.71 -26.52
C ASN A 407 -2.58 6.88 -26.22
N THR A 408 -1.67 6.72 -25.25
CA THR A 408 -0.68 7.76 -24.94
C THR A 408 0.32 7.96 -26.08
N GLU A 409 0.73 6.88 -26.75
CA GLU A 409 1.65 6.93 -27.88
C GLU A 409 1.02 7.66 -29.07
N GLU A 410 -0.23 7.34 -29.40
CA GLU A 410 -0.98 8.04 -30.45
C GLU A 410 -1.07 9.55 -30.15
N ARG A 411 -1.37 9.93 -28.90
CA ARG A 411 -1.41 11.34 -28.48
C ARG A 411 -0.05 12.04 -28.61
N ILE A 412 1.05 11.36 -28.30
CA ILE A 412 2.40 11.92 -28.48
C ILE A 412 2.71 12.16 -29.96
N LEU A 413 2.30 11.24 -30.84
CA LEU A 413 2.45 11.38 -32.29
C LEU A 413 1.63 12.55 -32.83
N ASP A 414 0.38 12.70 -32.37
CA ASP A 414 -0.48 13.83 -32.72
C ASP A 414 0.11 15.17 -32.32
N LEU A 415 0.61 15.28 -31.09
CA LEU A 415 1.27 16.50 -30.63
C LEU A 415 2.54 16.78 -31.43
N SER A 416 3.30 15.76 -31.80
CA SER A 416 4.50 15.91 -32.62
C SER A 416 4.16 16.41 -34.03
N ARG A 417 3.08 15.90 -34.64
CA ARG A 417 2.56 16.40 -35.92
C ARG A 417 2.10 17.85 -35.82
N LYS A 418 1.45 18.24 -34.72
CA LYS A 418 1.03 19.63 -34.49
C LYS A 418 2.23 20.57 -34.33
N ILE A 419 3.25 20.17 -33.55
CA ILE A 419 4.49 20.94 -33.37
C ILE A 419 5.20 21.16 -34.71
N ALA A 420 5.33 20.12 -35.53
CA ALA A 420 5.98 20.22 -36.85
C ALA A 420 5.26 21.20 -37.81
N LYS A 421 3.97 21.49 -37.62
CA LYS A 421 3.25 22.49 -38.43
C LYS A 421 3.61 23.94 -38.05
N PHE A 422 4.16 24.16 -36.87
CA PHE A 422 4.54 25.50 -36.37
C PHE A 422 6.03 25.84 -36.60
N GLU A 423 6.84 24.86 -36.99
CA GLU A 423 8.23 25.06 -37.42
C GLU A 423 8.29 24.90 -38.96
N PRO A 424 8.01 25.95 -39.76
CA PRO A 424 8.29 25.89 -41.19
C PRO A 424 9.81 25.89 -41.43
N GLU A 425 10.24 25.02 -42.36
CA GLU A 425 11.64 24.86 -42.82
C GLU A 425 12.28 26.15 -43.35
#